data_AF-A0AAV7HZK5-F1
#
_entry.id   AF-A0AAV7HZK5-F1
#
_cell.length_a   1.000
_cell.length_b   1.000
_cell.length_c   1.000
_cell.angle_alpha   90.00
_cell.angle_beta   90.00
_cell.angle_gamma   90.00
#
_symmetry.space_group_name_H-M   'P 1'
#
loop_
_entity.id
_entity.type
_entity.pdbx_description
1 polymer ?
#
loop_
_entity_poly.entity_id
_entity_poly.type
_entity_poly.pdbx_seq_one_letter_code
_entity_poly.pdbx_strand_id
1 'polypeptide(L)'
;MQYMDQYFPKLPDVTLALRNITSLMEGNIVSEVSQGRETFLKIQRNIQQAVNETIPVVSASIENAGRSLASASKNITSLIDKINKEITKVYIPHLKIAQDNIEEYSIYRYYFGLGVSSVLLTIFTLLTFGLLCGICGKRPDGFGDDCCNKGTGGRFLMIAVWIIFLLTSILIVITTVLMIIGVMSHRAICEPLQNPKDNHIFELVDELVQVKQLLYPNNLEADINLSWIVTHCHKNETLYNVLKLKYLMELDSLKNFVDRYAISSTIDQLREMINLSPGIVILTESATSKLNDLAQSGLSDIKFYQYAELLKDNITNVNLEHLGTELRRIAAALPSSQANITDSLLKNAHDLDHYHKDLILPMTLLSEQLSTSALELQEHIKFNHGSMSEAIHNLVSEVMVAQQFLNKDGPKYVQILATKFGEAFLHQVNGFLEHLIKTARDTIGRCGPVSNAYNSTIVDGCNRILDPFNGFWVSVGWCLILFLPTVVLCVKLSALYQKSDPYPGPLVES
;
A
#
# COMPACT_ATOMS: atom_id res chain seq x y z
N MET A 1 -73.98 -25.67 55.83
CA MET A 1 -73.90 -26.17 54.44
C MET A 1 -74.31 -25.13 53.39
N GLN A 2 -75.29 -24.26 53.64
CA GLN A 2 -75.87 -23.35 52.63
C GLN A 2 -74.92 -22.28 52.03
N TYR A 3 -73.80 -21.95 52.69
CA TYR A 3 -72.81 -20.97 52.19
C TYR A 3 -71.80 -21.56 51.19
N MET A 4 -71.45 -22.85 51.30
CA MET A 4 -70.61 -23.52 50.30
C MET A 4 -71.32 -23.53 48.93
N ASP A 5 -72.63 -23.77 48.91
CA ASP A 5 -73.43 -23.81 47.69
C ASP A 5 -73.69 -22.43 47.05
N GLN A 6 -73.50 -21.32 47.79
CA GLN A 6 -73.84 -19.97 47.28
C GLN A 6 -72.67 -19.25 46.61
N TYR A 7 -71.42 -19.54 47.00
CA TYR A 7 -70.23 -18.79 46.56
C TYR A 7 -69.26 -19.62 45.73
N PHE A 8 -69.05 -20.91 46.03
CA PHE A 8 -68.16 -21.75 45.23
C PHE A 8 -68.59 -21.94 43.76
N PRO A 9 -69.89 -22.02 43.42
CA PRO A 9 -70.31 -22.11 42.02
C PRO A 9 -70.10 -20.83 41.20
N LYS A 10 -69.72 -19.71 41.83
CA LYS A 10 -69.46 -18.42 41.16
C LYS A 10 -67.99 -18.24 40.79
N LEU A 11 -67.09 -19.06 41.33
CA LEU A 11 -65.68 -19.03 40.95
C LEU A 11 -65.53 -19.52 39.51
N PRO A 12 -64.62 -18.92 38.71
CA PRO A 12 -64.36 -19.40 37.35
C PRO A 12 -64.05 -20.91 37.33
N ASP A 13 -64.65 -21.64 36.40
CA ASP A 13 -64.36 -23.05 36.21
C ASP A 13 -63.08 -23.22 35.37
N VAL A 14 -62.09 -23.89 35.95
CA VAL A 14 -60.80 -24.19 35.31
C VAL A 14 -60.73 -25.61 34.76
N THR A 15 -61.76 -26.44 34.99
CA THR A 15 -61.73 -27.89 34.71
C THR A 15 -61.51 -28.19 33.23
N LEU A 16 -62.16 -27.43 32.34
CA LEU A 16 -62.02 -27.57 30.89
C LEU A 16 -60.60 -27.21 30.44
N ALA A 17 -60.10 -26.05 30.86
CA ALA A 17 -58.76 -25.58 30.50
C ALA A 17 -57.67 -26.52 31.03
N LEU A 18 -57.81 -27.00 32.28
CA LEU A 18 -56.88 -27.94 32.88
C LEU A 18 -56.88 -29.27 32.11
N ARG A 19 -58.04 -29.81 31.74
CA ARG A 19 -58.13 -31.03 30.92
C ARG A 19 -57.44 -30.87 29.57
N ASN A 20 -57.67 -29.75 28.89
CA ASN A 20 -57.07 -29.47 27.58
C ASN A 20 -55.54 -29.36 27.69
N ILE A 21 -55.02 -28.65 28.69
CA ILE A 21 -53.58 -28.52 28.93
C ILE A 21 -52.95 -29.86 29.31
N THR A 22 -53.58 -30.65 30.18
CA THR A 22 -53.08 -31.97 30.57
C THR A 22 -52.96 -32.89 29.35
N SER A 23 -53.95 -32.88 28.46
CA SER A 23 -53.89 -33.66 27.21
C SER A 23 -52.74 -33.21 26.30
N LEU A 24 -52.45 -31.90 26.22
CA LEU A 24 -51.33 -31.38 25.45
C LEU A 24 -49.97 -31.72 26.07
N MET A 25 -49.87 -31.72 27.40
CA MET A 25 -48.67 -32.14 28.14
C MET A 25 -48.38 -33.63 27.94
N GLU A 26 -49.39 -34.49 28.01
CA GLU A 26 -49.28 -35.92 27.68
C GLU A 26 -48.90 -36.13 26.20
N GLY A 27 -49.33 -35.22 25.33
CA GLY A 27 -48.97 -35.15 23.91
C GLY A 27 -47.53 -34.69 23.63
N ASN A 28 -46.64 -34.57 24.62
CA ASN A 28 -45.22 -34.21 24.46
C ASN A 28 -44.96 -32.86 23.77
N ILE A 29 -45.88 -31.89 23.85
CA ILE A 29 -45.70 -30.55 23.25
C ILE A 29 -44.37 -29.90 23.65
N VAL A 30 -43.96 -30.05 24.92
CA VAL A 30 -42.72 -29.49 25.46
C VAL A 30 -41.49 -30.06 24.76
N SER A 31 -41.50 -31.37 24.50
CA SER A 31 -40.38 -32.06 23.83
C SER A 31 -40.24 -31.58 22.38
N GLU A 32 -41.34 -31.50 21.64
CA GLU A 32 -41.33 -31.07 20.23
C GLU A 32 -40.88 -29.62 20.06
N VAL A 33 -41.37 -28.71 20.90
CA VAL A 33 -40.95 -27.29 20.87
C VAL A 33 -39.48 -27.15 21.30
N SER A 34 -39.04 -27.93 22.30
CA SER A 34 -37.64 -27.95 22.73
C SER A 34 -36.70 -28.46 21.62
N GLN A 35 -37.13 -29.48 20.87
CA GLN A 35 -36.39 -29.99 19.71
C GLN A 35 -36.28 -28.93 18.61
N GLY A 36 -37.35 -28.17 18.35
CA GLY A 36 -37.32 -27.04 17.41
C GLY A 36 -36.29 -25.97 17.81
N ARG A 37 -36.25 -25.62 19.10
CA ARG A 37 -35.24 -24.71 19.65
C ARG A 37 -33.81 -25.24 19.45
N GLU A 38 -33.56 -26.52 19.70
CA GLU A 38 -32.23 -27.10 19.52
C GLU A 38 -31.82 -27.12 18.04
N THR A 39 -32.75 -27.40 17.12
CA THR A 39 -32.51 -27.30 15.67
C THR A 39 -32.10 -25.88 15.28
N PHE A 40 -32.79 -24.87 15.79
CA PHE A 40 -32.43 -23.46 15.54
C PHE A 40 -31.02 -23.12 16.07
N LEU A 41 -30.71 -23.50 17.31
CA LEU A 41 -29.38 -23.28 17.90
C LEU A 41 -28.28 -24.03 17.14
N LYS A 42 -28.56 -25.24 16.63
CA LYS A 42 -27.62 -26.00 15.81
C LYS A 42 -27.30 -25.29 14.51
N ILE A 43 -28.28 -24.69 13.84
CA ILE A 43 -28.07 -23.90 12.62
C ILE A 43 -27.15 -22.71 12.91
N GLN A 44 -27.41 -21.97 14.00
CA GLN A 44 -26.57 -20.86 14.42
C GLN A 44 -25.11 -21.31 14.64
N ARG A 45 -24.91 -22.42 15.37
CA ARG A 45 -23.56 -22.97 15.62
C ARG A 45 -22.86 -23.41 14.34
N ASN A 46 -23.56 -24.09 13.43
CA ASN A 46 -22.99 -24.54 12.16
C ASN A 46 -22.52 -23.36 11.29
N ILE A 47 -23.32 -22.29 11.20
CA ILE A 47 -22.94 -21.07 10.47
C ILE A 47 -21.72 -20.43 11.13
N GLN A 48 -21.74 -20.27 12.46
CA GLN A 48 -20.61 -19.67 13.18
C GLN A 48 -19.33 -20.48 13.04
N GLN A 49 -19.43 -21.82 13.06
CA GLN A 49 -18.30 -22.72 12.87
C GLN A 49 -17.74 -22.61 11.44
N ALA A 50 -18.59 -22.67 10.41
CA ALA A 50 -18.16 -22.51 9.02
C ALA A 50 -17.44 -21.17 8.79
N VAL A 51 -17.95 -20.09 9.40
CA VAL A 51 -17.30 -18.77 9.36
C VAL A 51 -15.95 -18.78 10.08
N ASN A 52 -15.89 -19.31 11.31
CA ASN A 52 -14.67 -19.37 12.11
C ASN A 52 -13.57 -20.27 11.50
N GLU A 53 -13.95 -21.32 10.77
CA GLU A 53 -13.01 -22.20 10.08
C GLU A 53 -12.50 -21.57 8.78
N THR A 54 -13.33 -20.80 8.08
CA THR A 54 -12.94 -20.25 6.77
C THR A 54 -12.16 -18.94 6.87
N ILE A 55 -12.47 -18.07 7.83
CA ILE A 55 -11.72 -16.82 8.07
C ILE A 55 -10.19 -17.04 8.15
N PRO A 56 -9.66 -17.98 8.96
CA PRO A 56 -8.22 -18.17 9.08
C PRO A 56 -7.61 -18.76 7.80
N VAL A 57 -8.32 -19.64 7.08
CA VAL A 57 -7.84 -20.19 5.80
C VAL A 57 -7.69 -19.08 4.77
N VAL A 58 -8.70 -18.23 4.63
CA VAL A 58 -8.63 -17.06 3.75
C VAL A 58 -7.48 -16.17 4.21
N SER A 59 -7.45 -15.77 5.49
CA SER A 59 -6.42 -14.89 6.05
C SER A 59 -5.01 -15.41 5.82
N ALA A 60 -4.78 -16.72 5.96
CA ALA A 60 -3.48 -17.33 5.70
C ALA A 60 -3.11 -17.29 4.21
N SER A 61 -4.07 -17.52 3.31
CA SER A 61 -3.88 -17.35 1.87
C SER A 61 -3.57 -15.90 1.49
N ILE A 62 -4.24 -14.92 2.11
CA ILE A 62 -3.92 -13.49 1.96
C ILE A 62 -2.49 -13.20 2.43
N GLU A 63 -2.14 -13.67 3.62
CA GLU A 63 -0.84 -13.40 4.22
C GLU A 63 0.31 -14.04 3.42
N ASN A 64 0.12 -15.28 2.96
CA ASN A 64 1.08 -15.97 2.11
C ASN A 64 1.24 -15.27 0.76
N ALA A 65 0.12 -14.87 0.12
CA ALA A 65 0.17 -14.09 -1.11
C ALA A 65 0.91 -12.76 -0.88
N GLY A 66 0.61 -12.05 0.22
CA GLY A 66 1.28 -10.80 0.60
C GLY A 66 2.78 -10.96 0.86
N ARG A 67 3.20 -12.01 1.58
CA ARG A 67 4.61 -12.31 1.84
C ARG A 67 5.38 -12.62 0.57
N SER A 68 4.81 -13.44 -0.31
CA SER A 68 5.47 -13.80 -1.57
C SER A 68 5.52 -12.62 -2.55
N LEU A 69 4.52 -11.74 -2.52
CA LEU A 69 4.48 -10.50 -3.28
C LEU A 69 5.49 -9.45 -2.75
N ALA A 70 5.64 -9.34 -1.43
CA ALA A 70 6.70 -8.55 -0.81
C ALA A 70 8.09 -9.11 -1.15
N SER A 71 8.23 -10.44 -1.20
CA SER A 71 9.47 -11.10 -1.64
C SER A 71 9.79 -10.79 -3.10
N ALA A 72 8.79 -10.84 -4.00
CA ALA A 72 8.95 -10.45 -5.41
C ALA A 72 9.38 -8.98 -5.54
N SER A 73 8.73 -8.07 -4.82
CA SER A 73 9.11 -6.65 -4.76
C SER A 73 10.55 -6.46 -4.28
N LYS A 74 10.94 -7.16 -3.21
CA LYS A 74 12.29 -7.11 -2.65
C LYS A 74 13.33 -7.67 -3.62
N ASN A 75 13.02 -8.75 -4.33
CA ASN A 75 13.91 -9.34 -5.32
C ASN A 75 14.15 -8.36 -6.48
N ILE A 76 13.10 -7.77 -7.04
CA ILE A 76 13.19 -6.72 -8.08
C ILE A 76 14.05 -5.55 -7.60
N THR A 77 13.73 -5.02 -6.41
CA THR A 77 14.46 -3.87 -5.85
C THR A 77 15.92 -4.22 -5.59
N SER A 78 16.21 -5.42 -5.09
CA SER A 78 17.59 -5.87 -4.81
C SER A 78 18.42 -6.09 -6.07
N LEU A 79 17.80 -6.56 -7.16
CA LEU A 79 18.47 -6.69 -8.45
C LEU A 79 18.87 -5.32 -8.99
N ILE A 80 17.95 -4.35 -8.96
CA ILE A 80 18.20 -2.98 -9.40
C ILE A 80 19.25 -2.30 -8.50
N ASP A 81 19.18 -2.49 -7.19
CA ASP A 81 20.15 -1.93 -6.24
C ASP A 81 21.55 -2.57 -6.40
N LYS A 82 21.64 -3.87 -6.67
CA LYS A 82 22.92 -4.53 -6.99
C LYS A 82 23.54 -3.93 -8.25
N ILE A 83 22.76 -3.77 -9.32
CA ILE A 83 23.25 -3.16 -10.56
C ILE A 83 23.72 -1.73 -10.32
N ASN A 84 22.93 -0.91 -9.60
CA ASN A 84 23.34 0.46 -9.24
C ASN A 84 24.63 0.48 -8.40
N LYS A 85 24.78 -0.44 -7.44
CA LYS A 85 25.98 -0.55 -6.60
C LYS A 85 27.19 -1.02 -7.40
N GLU A 86 27.05 -1.96 -8.31
CA GLU A 86 28.14 -2.41 -9.16
C GLU A 86 28.61 -1.30 -10.11
N ILE A 87 27.67 -0.56 -10.73
CA ILE A 87 27.99 0.63 -11.53
C ILE A 87 28.76 1.63 -10.67
N THR A 88 28.28 1.94 -9.47
CA THR A 88 28.92 2.91 -8.58
C THR A 88 30.31 2.45 -8.12
N LYS A 89 30.46 1.16 -7.76
CA LYS A 89 31.69 0.59 -7.22
C LYS A 89 32.78 0.43 -8.27
N VAL A 90 32.41 0.14 -9.53
CA VAL A 90 33.39 0.00 -10.62
C VAL A 90 33.81 1.37 -11.15
N TYR A 91 32.87 2.28 -11.38
CA TYR A 91 33.20 3.56 -12.03
C TYR A 91 33.95 4.54 -11.12
N ILE A 92 33.59 4.65 -9.83
CA ILE A 92 34.17 5.66 -8.92
C ILE A 92 35.69 5.50 -8.68
N PRO A 93 36.25 4.31 -8.37
CA PRO A 93 37.68 4.17 -8.13
C PRO A 93 38.51 4.35 -9.40
N HIS A 94 38.00 3.91 -10.57
CA HIS A 94 38.69 4.12 -11.84
C HIS A 94 38.72 5.59 -12.26
N LEU A 95 37.63 6.33 -12.00
CA LEU A 95 37.60 7.79 -12.18
C LEU A 95 38.58 8.50 -11.25
N LYS A 96 38.71 8.04 -9.99
CA LYS A 96 39.65 8.63 -9.04
C LYS A 96 41.11 8.41 -9.45
N ILE A 97 41.47 7.21 -9.89
CA ILE A 97 42.81 6.91 -10.40
C ILE A 97 43.10 7.72 -11.67
N ALA A 98 42.13 7.85 -12.58
CA ALA A 98 42.29 8.69 -13.76
C ALA A 98 42.49 10.17 -13.38
N GLN A 99 41.71 10.67 -12.42
CA GLN A 99 41.83 12.04 -11.92
C GLN A 99 43.18 12.30 -11.25
N ASP A 100 43.66 11.40 -10.39
CA ASP A 100 44.95 11.53 -9.72
C ASP A 100 46.11 11.58 -10.75
N ASN A 101 46.07 10.72 -11.78
CA ASN A 101 47.07 10.74 -12.86
C ASN A 101 46.97 11.99 -13.75
N ILE A 102 45.75 12.50 -14.00
CA ILE A 102 45.54 13.74 -14.77
C ILE A 102 46.08 14.94 -13.98
N GLU A 103 45.85 15.00 -12.68
CA GLU A 103 46.37 16.06 -11.81
C GLU A 103 47.90 16.07 -11.80
N GLU A 104 48.53 14.89 -11.69
CA GLU A 104 49.99 14.78 -11.75
C GLU A 104 50.56 15.18 -13.13
N TYR A 105 49.90 14.83 -14.23
CA TYR A 105 50.35 15.18 -15.58
C TYR A 105 49.99 16.62 -16.00
N SER A 106 49.03 17.25 -15.32
CA SER A 106 48.54 18.60 -15.63
C SER A 106 49.66 19.64 -15.57
N ILE A 107 50.59 19.48 -14.63
CA ILE A 107 51.72 20.41 -14.43
C ILE A 107 52.70 20.37 -15.61
N TYR A 108 52.98 19.19 -16.15
CA TYR A 108 53.87 19.03 -17.30
C TYR A 108 53.25 19.61 -18.56
N ARG A 109 51.95 19.36 -18.79
CA ARG A 109 51.21 19.97 -19.90
C ARG A 109 51.21 21.49 -19.80
N TYR A 110 51.01 22.04 -18.61
CA TYR A 110 51.03 23.48 -18.38
C TYR A 110 52.39 24.10 -18.71
N TYR A 111 53.49 23.56 -18.18
CA TYR A 111 54.84 24.09 -18.47
C TYR A 111 55.24 23.92 -19.94
N PHE A 112 54.85 22.82 -20.57
CA PHE A 112 55.07 22.62 -22.00
C PHE A 112 54.34 23.68 -22.84
N GLY A 113 53.05 23.91 -22.57
CA GLY A 113 52.27 24.94 -23.25
C GLY A 113 52.82 26.35 -23.01
N LEU A 114 53.26 26.64 -21.79
CA LEU A 114 53.90 27.91 -21.42
C LEU A 114 55.21 28.11 -22.18
N GLY A 115 56.04 27.08 -22.31
CA GLY A 115 57.31 27.13 -23.04
C GLY A 115 57.12 27.46 -24.51
N VAL A 116 56.22 26.73 -25.20
CA VAL A 116 55.90 27.02 -26.62
C VAL A 116 55.33 28.42 -26.78
N SER A 117 54.42 28.84 -25.89
CA SER A 117 53.83 30.18 -25.93
C SER A 117 54.87 31.28 -25.69
N SER A 118 55.82 31.08 -24.77
CA SER A 118 56.90 32.02 -24.49
C SER A 118 57.85 32.20 -25.68
N VAL A 119 58.13 31.12 -26.41
CA VAL A 119 58.93 31.18 -27.65
C VAL A 119 58.20 32.00 -28.71
N LEU A 120 56.92 31.72 -28.94
CA LEU A 120 56.12 32.46 -29.92
C LEU A 120 55.99 33.94 -29.55
N LEU A 121 55.80 34.25 -28.26
CA LEU A 121 55.75 35.62 -27.77
C LEU A 121 57.08 36.35 -27.98
N THR A 122 58.21 35.67 -27.73
CA THR A 122 59.56 36.23 -27.96
C THR A 122 59.78 36.54 -29.44
N ILE A 123 59.36 35.65 -30.34
CA ILE A 123 59.43 35.90 -31.79
C ILE A 123 58.57 37.12 -32.14
N PHE A 124 57.34 37.16 -31.64
CA PHE A 124 56.43 38.28 -31.89
C PHE A 124 57.00 39.61 -31.40
N THR A 125 57.57 39.69 -30.19
CA THR A 125 58.16 40.93 -29.68
C THR A 125 59.38 41.36 -30.49
N LEU A 126 60.25 40.45 -30.90
CA LEU A 126 61.39 40.79 -31.76
C LEU A 126 60.95 41.33 -33.13
N LEU A 127 59.90 40.75 -33.71
CA LEU A 127 59.31 41.23 -34.96
C LEU A 127 58.69 42.63 -34.77
N THR A 128 57.94 42.87 -33.70
CA THR A 128 57.33 44.19 -33.45
C THR A 128 58.39 45.26 -33.19
N PHE A 129 59.39 45.01 -32.35
CA PHE A 129 60.50 45.95 -32.14
C PHE A 129 61.31 46.17 -33.42
N GLY A 130 61.57 45.11 -34.20
CA GLY A 130 62.26 45.19 -35.49
C GLY A 130 61.52 46.09 -36.49
N LEU A 131 60.19 45.98 -36.55
CA LEU A 131 59.34 46.82 -37.39
C LEU A 131 59.23 48.26 -36.87
N LEU A 132 59.02 48.46 -35.57
CA LEU A 132 58.91 49.80 -34.97
C LEU A 132 60.20 50.60 -35.13
N CYS A 133 61.36 50.01 -34.81
CA CYS A 133 62.66 50.65 -35.02
C CYS A 133 62.98 50.84 -36.51
N GLY A 134 62.46 49.96 -37.37
CA GLY A 134 62.56 50.07 -38.82
C GLY A 134 61.78 51.22 -39.45
N ILE A 135 60.56 51.47 -38.96
CA ILE A 135 59.67 52.52 -39.45
C ILE A 135 60.05 53.87 -38.84
N CYS A 136 60.23 53.93 -37.52
CA CYS A 136 60.42 55.16 -36.76
C CYS A 136 61.89 55.57 -36.59
N GLY A 137 62.84 54.64 -36.78
CA GLY A 137 64.27 54.90 -36.56
C GLY A 137 64.93 55.73 -37.67
N LYS A 138 65.99 56.44 -37.32
CA LYS A 138 66.87 57.12 -38.29
C LYS A 138 67.73 56.11 -39.07
N ARG A 139 68.22 56.51 -40.27
CA ARG A 139 69.15 55.67 -41.04
C ARG A 139 70.49 55.53 -40.30
N PRO A 140 71.21 54.40 -40.44
CA PRO A 140 72.51 54.23 -39.80
C PRO A 140 73.54 55.16 -40.43
N ASP A 141 74.12 56.06 -39.64
CA ASP A 141 75.08 57.10 -40.03
C ASP A 141 76.52 56.84 -39.52
N GLY A 142 76.76 55.68 -38.92
CA GLY A 142 78.09 55.21 -38.50
C GLY A 142 78.66 55.88 -37.24
N PHE A 143 78.04 56.95 -36.75
CA PHE A 143 78.46 57.70 -35.57
C PHE A 143 77.25 58.03 -34.67
N GLY A 144 76.75 57.05 -33.91
CA GLY A 144 75.73 57.32 -32.89
C GLY A 144 75.01 56.07 -32.37
N ASP A 145 75.10 55.84 -31.06
CA ASP A 145 74.38 54.79 -30.31
C ASP A 145 72.96 55.26 -29.93
N ASP A 146 72.13 55.59 -30.93
CA ASP A 146 70.69 55.77 -30.68
C ASP A 146 70.02 54.40 -30.56
N CYS A 147 69.35 54.17 -29.42
CA CYS A 147 68.64 52.92 -29.09
C CYS A 147 67.63 52.50 -30.18
N CYS A 148 67.07 53.46 -30.93
CA CYS A 148 66.10 53.24 -32.00
C CYS A 148 66.60 53.77 -33.35
N ASN A 149 67.37 52.93 -34.07
CA ASN A 149 67.80 53.20 -35.44
C ASN A 149 67.39 52.06 -36.40
N LYS A 150 67.33 52.33 -37.71
CA LYS A 150 66.93 51.34 -38.72
C LYS A 150 67.85 50.12 -38.73
N GLY A 151 69.16 50.32 -38.51
CA GLY A 151 70.14 49.23 -38.41
C GLY A 151 69.84 48.27 -37.25
N THR A 152 69.48 48.80 -36.09
CA THR A 152 69.03 48.05 -34.90
C THR A 152 67.73 47.31 -35.19
N GLY A 153 66.77 47.94 -35.89
CA GLY A 153 65.56 47.26 -36.37
C GLY A 153 65.87 46.08 -37.30
N GLY A 154 66.80 46.24 -38.25
CA GLY A 154 67.27 45.17 -39.12
C GLY A 154 67.96 44.03 -38.35
N ARG A 155 68.75 44.34 -37.32
CA ARG A 155 69.36 43.35 -36.42
C ARG A 155 68.30 42.56 -35.64
N PHE A 156 67.29 43.22 -35.08
CA PHE A 156 66.17 42.55 -34.41
C PHE A 156 65.39 41.62 -35.34
N LEU A 157 65.09 42.05 -36.57
CA LEU A 157 64.45 41.20 -37.59
C LEU A 157 65.30 39.98 -37.94
N MET A 158 66.62 40.14 -38.05
CA MET A 158 67.52 39.00 -38.32
C MET A 158 67.62 38.03 -37.13
N ILE A 159 67.66 38.54 -35.89
CA ILE A 159 67.62 37.68 -34.70
C ILE A 159 66.31 36.89 -34.66
N ALA A 160 65.17 37.52 -34.97
CA ALA A 160 63.89 36.84 -35.08
C ALA A 160 63.93 35.73 -36.15
N VAL A 161 64.50 36.00 -37.34
CA VAL A 161 64.66 34.99 -38.40
C VAL A 161 65.54 33.82 -37.97
N TRP A 162 66.64 34.08 -37.25
CA TRP A 162 67.50 33.02 -36.69
C TRP A 162 66.74 32.13 -35.71
N ILE A 163 65.98 32.73 -34.79
CA ILE A 163 65.18 32.00 -33.80
C ILE A 163 64.07 31.20 -34.48
N ILE A 164 63.37 31.80 -35.45
CA ILE A 164 62.36 31.12 -36.26
C ILE A 164 63.00 29.92 -36.95
N PHE A 165 64.11 30.09 -37.67
CA PHE A 165 64.74 28.98 -38.40
C PHE A 165 65.19 27.84 -37.47
N LEU A 166 65.78 28.17 -36.31
CA LEU A 166 66.26 27.19 -35.34
C LEU A 166 65.11 26.39 -34.69
N LEU A 167 64.03 27.07 -34.31
CA LEU A 167 62.94 26.46 -33.54
C LEU A 167 61.80 25.91 -34.41
N THR A 168 61.63 26.38 -35.64
CA THR A 168 60.51 25.96 -36.52
C THR A 168 60.59 24.47 -36.85
N SER A 169 61.78 23.92 -37.11
CA SER A 169 61.93 22.48 -37.37
C SER A 169 61.40 21.63 -36.19
N ILE A 170 61.77 22.00 -34.96
CA ILE A 170 61.34 21.32 -33.74
C ILE A 170 59.83 21.51 -33.51
N LEU A 171 59.33 22.74 -33.67
CA LEU A 171 57.92 23.06 -33.46
C LEU A 171 57.00 22.38 -34.50
N ILE A 172 57.44 22.21 -35.75
CA ILE A 172 56.69 21.47 -36.77
C ILE A 172 56.54 19.99 -36.37
N VAL A 173 57.62 19.34 -35.95
CA VAL A 173 57.59 17.93 -35.54
C VAL A 173 56.65 17.75 -34.34
N ILE A 174 56.81 18.60 -33.32
CA ILE A 174 55.95 18.61 -32.14
C ILE A 174 54.47 18.81 -32.52
N THR A 175 54.17 19.83 -33.31
CA THR A 175 52.80 20.16 -33.71
C THR A 175 52.17 19.03 -34.52
N THR A 176 52.94 18.35 -35.38
CA THR A 176 52.48 17.20 -36.17
C THR A 176 52.13 16.02 -35.27
N VAL A 177 52.95 15.70 -34.26
CA VAL A 177 52.65 14.63 -33.30
C VAL A 177 51.39 14.96 -32.50
N LEU A 178 51.27 16.20 -32.01
CA LEU A 178 50.07 16.66 -31.29
C LEU A 178 48.82 16.61 -32.17
N MET A 179 48.92 16.97 -33.45
CA MET A 179 47.84 16.86 -34.43
C MET A 179 47.39 15.41 -34.60
N ILE A 180 48.32 14.48 -34.81
CA ILE A 180 47.98 13.06 -35.00
C ILE A 180 47.25 12.53 -33.76
N ILE A 181 47.78 12.78 -32.56
CA ILE A 181 47.17 12.33 -31.31
C ILE A 181 45.78 12.98 -31.14
N GLY A 182 45.67 14.29 -31.33
CA GLY A 182 44.44 15.04 -31.13
C GLY A 182 43.32 14.65 -32.10
N VAL A 183 43.65 14.51 -33.39
CA VAL A 183 42.70 14.08 -34.42
C VAL A 183 42.28 12.63 -34.21
N MET A 184 43.23 11.74 -33.92
CA MET A 184 42.92 10.33 -33.66
C MET A 184 42.04 10.17 -32.42
N SER A 185 42.37 10.83 -31.30
CA SER A 185 41.52 10.78 -30.10
C SER A 185 40.12 11.36 -30.36
N HIS A 186 40.00 12.42 -31.17
CA HIS A 186 38.70 13.01 -31.46
C HIS A 186 37.83 12.07 -32.30
N ARG A 187 38.39 11.52 -33.40
CA ARG A 187 37.68 10.61 -34.31
C ARG A 187 37.42 9.23 -33.70
N ALA A 188 38.35 8.68 -32.93
CA ALA A 188 38.24 7.32 -32.40
C ALA A 188 37.47 7.23 -31.07
N ILE A 189 37.43 8.30 -30.27
CA ILE A 189 36.83 8.28 -28.92
C ILE A 189 35.65 9.24 -28.83
N CYS A 190 35.84 10.53 -29.12
CA CYS A 190 34.83 11.55 -28.81
C CYS A 190 33.63 11.53 -29.75
N GLU A 191 33.86 11.41 -31.05
CA GLU A 191 32.80 11.33 -32.06
C GLU A 191 31.87 10.10 -31.86
N PRO A 192 32.40 8.86 -31.66
CA PRO A 192 31.54 7.70 -31.39
C PRO A 192 30.82 7.78 -30.04
N LEU A 193 31.40 8.41 -29.00
CA LEU A 193 30.72 8.59 -27.72
C LEU A 193 29.58 9.64 -27.78
N GLN A 194 29.75 10.70 -28.56
CA GLN A 194 28.70 11.72 -28.73
C GLN A 194 27.52 11.21 -29.57
N ASN A 195 27.80 10.41 -30.62
CA ASN A 195 26.79 9.85 -31.51
C ASN A 195 26.92 8.32 -31.58
N PRO A 196 26.43 7.58 -30.57
CA PRO A 196 26.61 6.12 -30.48
C PRO A 196 25.76 5.31 -31.48
N LYS A 197 24.81 5.94 -32.19
CA LYS A 197 23.93 5.27 -33.17
C LYS A 197 24.43 5.32 -34.60
N ASP A 198 25.05 6.43 -35.00
CA ASP A 198 25.37 6.70 -36.41
C ASP A 198 26.86 6.49 -36.73
N ASN A 199 27.63 5.92 -35.80
CA ASN A 199 29.08 5.74 -35.93
C ASN A 199 29.48 4.26 -35.96
N HIS A 200 30.06 3.85 -37.09
CA HIS A 200 30.56 2.50 -37.32
C HIS A 200 31.68 2.07 -36.33
N ILE A 201 32.43 3.04 -35.78
CA ILE A 201 33.48 2.77 -34.78
C ILE A 201 32.85 2.29 -33.46
N PHE A 202 31.67 2.81 -33.09
CA PHE A 202 30.98 2.38 -31.88
C PHE A 202 30.37 0.99 -32.03
N GLU A 203 29.94 0.61 -33.24
CA GLU A 203 29.50 -0.76 -33.56
C GLU A 203 30.61 -1.79 -33.33
N LEU A 204 31.87 -1.42 -33.61
CA LEU A 204 33.03 -2.28 -33.34
C LEU A 204 33.25 -2.50 -31.82
N VAL A 205 32.98 -1.48 -31.01
CA VAL A 205 33.02 -1.58 -29.54
C VAL A 205 31.88 -2.45 -29.03
N ASP A 206 30.68 -2.34 -29.62
CA ASP A 206 29.55 -3.21 -29.32
C ASP A 206 29.90 -4.70 -29.55
N GLU A 207 30.61 -5.01 -30.63
CA GLU A 207 31.07 -6.37 -30.95
C GLU A 207 32.15 -6.88 -29.97
N LEU A 208 33.01 -5.98 -29.47
CA LEU A 208 34.14 -6.32 -28.60
C LEU A 208 33.73 -6.54 -27.13
N VAL A 209 32.78 -5.74 -26.63
CA VAL A 209 32.36 -5.77 -25.21
C VAL A 209 31.37 -6.90 -24.93
N GLN A 210 30.72 -7.47 -25.95
CA GLN A 210 29.79 -8.61 -25.87
C GLN A 210 28.88 -8.57 -24.64
N VAL A 211 28.21 -7.43 -24.42
CA VAL A 211 27.34 -7.20 -23.24
C VAL A 211 26.30 -8.31 -23.07
N LYS A 212 25.80 -8.84 -24.18
CA LYS A 212 24.93 -10.01 -24.22
C LYS A 212 25.51 -11.21 -23.47
N GLN A 213 26.76 -11.59 -23.72
CA GLN A 213 27.37 -12.76 -23.11
C GLN A 213 27.64 -12.56 -21.60
N LEU A 214 27.90 -11.32 -21.21
CA LEU A 214 28.10 -10.95 -19.80
C LEU A 214 26.79 -10.97 -18.99
N LEU A 215 25.73 -10.40 -19.55
CA LEU A 215 24.46 -10.24 -18.83
C LEU A 215 23.53 -11.46 -18.98
N TYR A 216 23.61 -12.13 -20.13
CA TYR A 216 22.73 -13.22 -20.54
C TYR A 216 23.49 -14.40 -21.15
N PRO A 217 24.40 -15.05 -20.39
CA PRO A 217 25.24 -16.12 -20.93
C PRO A 217 24.46 -17.30 -21.50
N ASN A 218 23.25 -17.56 -20.98
CA ASN A 218 22.43 -18.72 -21.33
C ASN A 218 21.26 -18.40 -22.29
N ASN A 219 21.03 -17.14 -22.66
CA ASN A 219 19.87 -16.72 -23.46
C ASN A 219 20.31 -16.18 -24.83
N LEU A 220 20.16 -17.02 -25.87
CA LEU A 220 20.53 -16.70 -27.25
C LEU A 220 19.62 -15.63 -27.89
N GLU A 221 18.39 -15.47 -27.41
CA GLU A 221 17.41 -14.50 -27.92
C GLU A 221 17.56 -13.08 -27.36
N ALA A 222 18.49 -12.86 -26.42
CA ALA A 222 18.74 -11.52 -25.89
C ALA A 222 19.50 -10.68 -26.93
N ASP A 223 18.82 -9.72 -27.52
CA ASP A 223 19.41 -8.70 -28.40
C ASP A 223 19.75 -7.47 -27.57
N ILE A 224 20.95 -7.38 -27.00
CA ILE A 224 21.35 -6.23 -26.16
C ILE A 224 22.80 -5.84 -26.43
N ASN A 225 22.98 -4.59 -26.84
CA ASN A 225 24.27 -3.99 -27.18
C ASN A 225 24.49 -2.73 -26.33
N LEU A 226 25.73 -2.24 -26.23
CA LEU A 226 26.03 -1.04 -25.45
C LEU A 226 25.37 0.20 -26.07
N SER A 227 25.29 0.30 -27.41
CA SER A 227 24.59 1.41 -28.10
C SER A 227 23.10 1.46 -27.75
N TRP A 228 22.46 0.28 -27.65
CA TRP A 228 21.07 0.17 -27.21
C TRP A 228 20.89 0.71 -25.79
N ILE A 229 21.74 0.26 -24.85
CA ILE A 229 21.68 0.67 -23.45
C ILE A 229 21.84 2.18 -23.32
N VAL A 230 22.89 2.75 -23.91
CA VAL A 230 23.18 4.19 -23.84
C VAL A 230 22.03 5.01 -24.43
N THR A 231 21.53 4.63 -25.61
CA THR A 231 20.44 5.38 -26.27
C THR A 231 19.13 5.31 -25.48
N HIS A 232 18.76 4.14 -24.95
CA HIS A 232 17.53 3.99 -24.17
C HIS A 232 17.66 4.64 -22.79
N CYS A 233 18.87 4.71 -22.24
CA CYS A 233 19.14 5.49 -21.05
C CYS A 233 18.98 7.01 -21.28
N HIS A 234 19.39 7.53 -22.44
CA HIS A 234 19.13 8.94 -22.80
C HIS A 234 17.63 9.27 -22.91
N LYS A 235 16.79 8.29 -23.25
CA LYS A 235 15.32 8.43 -23.22
C LYS A 235 14.73 8.35 -21.81
N ASN A 236 15.57 8.18 -20.78
CA ASN A 236 15.18 8.02 -19.38
C ASN A 236 14.21 6.84 -19.15
N GLU A 237 14.39 5.76 -19.92
CA GLU A 237 13.66 4.51 -19.70
C GLU A 237 14.13 3.80 -18.42
N THR A 238 13.32 2.88 -17.92
CA THR A 238 13.67 2.07 -16.74
C THR A 238 14.72 1.02 -17.08
N LEU A 239 15.51 0.65 -16.07
CA LEU A 239 16.50 -0.41 -16.17
C LEU A 239 15.88 -1.74 -16.61
N TYR A 240 14.62 -1.99 -16.26
CA TYR A 240 13.88 -3.18 -16.71
C TYR A 240 13.78 -3.26 -18.24
N ASN A 241 13.44 -2.14 -18.90
CA ASN A 241 13.32 -2.06 -20.35
C ASN A 241 14.69 -1.96 -21.03
N VAL A 242 15.57 -1.11 -20.50
CA VAL A 242 16.92 -0.88 -21.04
C VAL A 242 17.74 -2.16 -21.06
N LEU A 243 17.81 -2.86 -19.92
CA LEU A 243 18.58 -4.11 -19.82
C LEU A 243 17.80 -5.33 -20.32
N LYS A 244 16.53 -5.19 -20.73
CA LYS A 244 15.66 -6.31 -21.11
C LYS A 244 15.56 -7.37 -20.01
N LEU A 245 15.35 -6.95 -18.77
CA LEU A 245 15.25 -7.84 -17.58
C LEU A 245 14.12 -8.87 -17.66
N LYS A 246 13.21 -8.77 -18.65
CA LYS A 246 12.22 -9.80 -19.00
C LYS A 246 12.83 -11.20 -19.15
N TYR A 247 14.07 -11.31 -19.60
CA TYR A 247 14.77 -12.60 -19.76
C TYR A 247 15.22 -13.23 -18.43
N LEU A 248 15.25 -12.45 -17.33
CA LEU A 248 15.53 -12.96 -15.97
C LEU A 248 14.26 -13.11 -15.16
N MET A 249 13.32 -12.18 -15.33
CA MET A 249 12.07 -12.13 -14.60
C MET A 249 10.94 -11.61 -15.49
N GLU A 250 10.06 -12.53 -15.85
CA GLU A 250 8.84 -12.20 -16.58
C GLU A 250 7.79 -11.65 -15.61
N LEU A 251 7.57 -10.34 -15.64
CA LEU A 251 6.63 -9.67 -14.73
C LEU A 251 5.18 -10.12 -14.99
N ASP A 252 4.83 -10.51 -16.21
CA ASP A 252 3.48 -10.98 -16.53
C ASP A 252 3.16 -12.34 -15.89
N SER A 253 4.17 -13.13 -15.53
CA SER A 253 3.97 -14.35 -14.73
C SER A 253 3.38 -14.07 -13.34
N LEU A 254 3.56 -12.85 -12.80
CA LEU A 254 2.91 -12.42 -11.55
C LEU A 254 1.39 -12.26 -11.68
N LYS A 255 0.82 -12.20 -12.90
CA LYS A 255 -0.65 -12.21 -13.05
C LYS A 255 -1.23 -13.59 -12.73
N ASN A 256 -0.50 -14.66 -13.09
CA ASN A 256 -0.84 -16.05 -12.77
C ASN A 256 -0.62 -16.38 -11.28
N PHE A 257 -0.41 -15.38 -10.42
CA PHE A 257 -0.22 -15.57 -9.00
C PHE A 257 -1.56 -15.86 -8.31
N VAL A 258 -2.65 -15.23 -8.76
CA VAL A 258 -3.99 -15.48 -8.23
C VAL A 258 -4.42 -16.95 -8.42
N ASP A 259 -4.16 -17.49 -9.61
CA ASP A 259 -4.46 -18.89 -9.94
C ASP A 259 -3.58 -19.86 -9.15
N ARG A 260 -2.30 -19.50 -8.91
CA ARG A 260 -1.33 -20.35 -8.19
C ARG A 260 -1.61 -20.52 -6.70
N TYR A 261 -2.21 -19.52 -6.04
CA TYR A 261 -2.54 -19.60 -4.61
C TYR A 261 -3.97 -20.08 -4.36
N ALA A 262 -4.65 -20.57 -5.40
CA ALA A 262 -5.96 -21.21 -5.31
C ALA A 262 -7.00 -20.36 -4.55
N ILE A 263 -6.89 -19.03 -4.65
CA ILE A 263 -7.79 -18.10 -3.97
C ILE A 263 -9.23 -18.33 -4.44
N SER A 264 -9.40 -18.62 -5.73
CA SER A 264 -10.67 -19.08 -6.33
C SER A 264 -11.21 -20.32 -5.62
N SER A 265 -10.38 -21.34 -5.37
CA SER A 265 -10.85 -22.57 -4.73
C SER A 265 -11.17 -22.37 -3.25
N THR A 266 -10.50 -21.44 -2.56
CA THR A 266 -10.87 -21.07 -1.19
C THR A 266 -12.23 -20.38 -1.15
N ILE A 267 -12.54 -19.55 -2.15
CA ILE A 267 -13.86 -18.92 -2.29
C ILE A 267 -14.93 -19.97 -2.62
N ASP A 268 -14.62 -20.94 -3.47
CA ASP A 268 -15.53 -22.04 -3.79
C ASP A 268 -15.75 -22.98 -2.59
N GLN A 269 -14.73 -23.25 -1.78
CA GLN A 269 -14.89 -23.95 -0.49
C GLN A 269 -15.79 -23.18 0.48
N LEU A 270 -15.70 -21.84 0.49
CA LEU A 270 -16.57 -20.98 1.29
C LEU A 270 -18.03 -21.08 0.83
N ARG A 271 -18.26 -21.28 -0.48
CA ARG A 271 -19.60 -21.52 -1.04
C ARG A 271 -20.14 -22.90 -0.67
N GLU A 272 -19.28 -23.92 -0.63
CA GLU A 272 -19.68 -25.29 -0.30
C GLU A 272 -19.94 -25.50 1.20
N MET A 273 -19.13 -24.90 2.08
CA MET A 273 -19.24 -25.08 3.53
C MET A 273 -20.46 -24.40 4.16
N ILE A 274 -20.97 -23.32 3.57
CA ILE A 274 -22.15 -22.61 4.07
C ILE A 274 -23.41 -22.96 3.27
N ASN A 275 -23.46 -24.14 2.64
CA ASN A 275 -24.71 -24.66 2.11
C ASN A 275 -25.63 -25.06 3.27
N LEU A 276 -26.55 -24.17 3.65
CA LEU A 276 -27.70 -24.54 4.46
C LEU A 276 -28.49 -25.61 3.68
N SER A 277 -28.48 -26.86 4.17
CA SER A 277 -29.23 -27.94 3.54
C SER A 277 -30.70 -27.54 3.41
N PRO A 278 -31.32 -27.74 2.24
CA PRO A 278 -32.74 -27.42 2.04
C PRO A 278 -33.61 -28.28 2.95
N GLY A 279 -34.70 -27.72 3.46
CA GLY A 279 -35.66 -28.44 4.30
C GLY A 279 -35.43 -28.27 5.80
N ILE A 280 -34.96 -27.11 6.24
CA ILE A 280 -34.90 -26.74 7.66
C ILE A 280 -36.32 -26.70 8.21
N VAL A 281 -36.60 -27.55 9.19
CA VAL A 281 -37.85 -27.56 9.95
C VAL A 281 -37.53 -27.24 11.41
N ILE A 282 -37.79 -25.99 11.81
CA ILE A 282 -37.69 -25.53 13.20
C ILE A 282 -38.95 -25.95 13.94
N LEU A 283 -40.12 -25.66 13.38
CA LEU A 283 -41.41 -26.06 13.94
C LEU A 283 -42.06 -27.08 13.01
N THR A 284 -42.34 -28.28 13.51
CA THR A 284 -43.07 -29.29 12.75
C THR A 284 -44.55 -28.92 12.65
N GLU A 285 -45.27 -29.47 11.67
CA GLU A 285 -46.73 -29.28 11.58
C GLU A 285 -47.45 -29.77 12.84
N SER A 286 -46.97 -30.87 13.44
CA SER A 286 -47.44 -31.37 14.73
C SER A 286 -47.25 -30.34 15.85
N ALA A 287 -46.04 -29.79 16.01
CA ALA A 287 -45.76 -28.79 17.04
C ALA A 287 -46.58 -27.51 16.83
N THR A 288 -46.76 -27.09 15.57
CA THR A 288 -47.57 -25.94 15.20
C THR A 288 -49.04 -26.14 15.59
N SER A 289 -49.60 -27.31 15.28
CA SER A 289 -50.97 -27.67 15.67
C SER A 289 -51.11 -27.66 17.18
N LYS A 290 -50.20 -28.31 17.92
CA LYS A 290 -50.25 -28.37 19.39
C LYS A 290 -50.12 -26.99 20.05
N LEU A 291 -49.34 -26.08 19.47
CA LEU A 291 -49.25 -24.69 19.94
C LEU A 291 -50.55 -23.93 19.68
N ASN A 292 -51.19 -24.12 18.52
CA ASN A 292 -52.51 -23.54 18.24
C ASN A 292 -53.59 -24.13 19.18
N ASP A 293 -53.53 -25.43 19.47
CA ASP A 293 -54.42 -26.09 20.42
C ASP A 293 -54.21 -25.54 21.84
N LEU A 294 -52.96 -25.24 22.22
CA LEU A 294 -52.64 -24.55 23.48
C LEU A 294 -53.22 -23.12 23.51
N ALA A 295 -53.11 -22.39 22.41
CA ALA A 295 -53.68 -21.06 22.25
C ALA A 295 -55.22 -21.07 22.34
N GLN A 296 -55.86 -22.20 21.99
CA GLN A 296 -57.30 -22.44 22.04
C GLN A 296 -57.75 -23.29 23.25
N SER A 297 -56.87 -23.56 24.20
CA SER A 297 -57.15 -24.42 25.36
C SER A 297 -58.25 -23.89 26.29
N GLY A 298 -58.67 -22.63 26.11
CA GLY A 298 -59.59 -21.91 26.99
C GLY A 298 -58.90 -21.22 28.17
N LEU A 299 -57.57 -21.38 28.32
CA LEU A 299 -56.83 -20.75 29.42
C LEU A 299 -56.83 -19.22 29.36
N SER A 300 -56.87 -18.66 28.15
CA SER A 300 -56.97 -17.21 27.94
C SER A 300 -58.36 -16.65 28.26
N ASP A 301 -59.39 -17.49 28.29
CA ASP A 301 -60.78 -17.09 28.54
C ASP A 301 -61.13 -17.07 30.03
N ILE A 302 -60.24 -17.61 30.87
CA ILE A 302 -60.42 -17.64 32.33
C ILE A 302 -60.26 -16.24 32.89
N LYS A 303 -61.32 -15.75 33.53
CA LYS A 303 -61.36 -14.45 34.18
C LYS A 303 -60.69 -14.50 35.56
N PHE A 304 -59.36 -14.65 35.59
CA PHE A 304 -58.61 -14.82 36.85
C PHE A 304 -58.83 -13.67 37.85
N TYR A 305 -59.07 -12.44 37.39
CA TYR A 305 -59.44 -11.32 38.26
C TYR A 305 -60.70 -11.57 39.11
N GLN A 306 -61.62 -12.44 38.67
CA GLN A 306 -62.84 -12.75 39.43
C GLN A 306 -62.54 -13.53 40.71
N TYR A 307 -61.43 -14.27 40.78
CA TYR A 307 -60.99 -14.88 42.05
C TYR A 307 -60.71 -13.78 43.07
N ALA A 308 -59.96 -12.75 42.71
CA ALA A 308 -59.66 -11.65 43.61
C ALA A 308 -60.91 -10.84 44.01
N GLU A 309 -61.89 -10.70 43.11
CA GLU A 309 -63.14 -9.98 43.38
C GLU A 309 -64.07 -10.74 44.33
N LEU A 310 -64.28 -12.04 44.09
CA LEU A 310 -65.21 -12.87 44.86
C LEU A 310 -64.65 -13.32 46.22
N LEU A 311 -63.33 -13.37 46.35
CA LEU A 311 -62.62 -13.82 47.55
C LEU A 311 -62.22 -12.67 48.50
N LYS A 312 -62.53 -11.43 48.12
CA LYS A 312 -62.26 -10.22 48.91
C LYS A 312 -63.17 -10.09 50.14
N ASP A 313 -64.37 -10.65 50.08
CA ASP A 313 -65.36 -10.51 51.13
C ASP A 313 -65.08 -11.42 52.34
N ASN A 314 -65.54 -11.01 53.52
CA ASN A 314 -65.40 -11.82 54.74
C ASN A 314 -66.14 -13.15 54.58
N ILE A 315 -65.47 -14.26 54.94
CA ILE A 315 -66.01 -15.63 54.86
C ILE A 315 -67.30 -15.78 55.67
N THR A 316 -67.43 -15.05 56.77
CA THR A 316 -68.63 -14.98 57.60
C THR A 316 -69.16 -13.55 57.67
N ASN A 317 -70.49 -13.40 57.59
CA ASN A 317 -71.16 -12.11 57.77
C ASN A 317 -71.01 -11.56 59.20
N VAL A 318 -70.68 -12.42 60.16
CA VAL A 318 -70.53 -12.10 61.58
C VAL A 318 -69.13 -12.49 62.01
N ASN A 319 -68.48 -11.64 62.81
CA ASN A 319 -67.23 -11.98 63.46
C ASN A 319 -67.49 -13.01 64.57
N LEU A 320 -67.06 -14.26 64.34
CA LEU A 320 -67.28 -15.38 65.27
C LEU A 320 -66.57 -15.17 66.62
N GLU A 321 -65.41 -14.51 66.63
CA GLU A 321 -64.65 -14.17 67.85
C GLU A 321 -65.41 -13.14 68.70
N HIS A 322 -65.98 -12.11 68.05
CA HIS A 322 -66.84 -11.13 68.71
C HIS A 322 -68.12 -11.77 69.26
N LEU A 323 -68.76 -12.64 68.46
CA LEU A 323 -69.95 -13.38 68.90
C LEU A 323 -69.65 -14.30 70.08
N GLY A 324 -68.52 -15.03 70.04
CA GLY A 324 -68.07 -15.87 71.15
C GLY A 324 -67.81 -15.06 72.42
N THR A 325 -67.23 -13.86 72.29
CA THR A 325 -66.99 -12.94 73.41
C THR A 325 -68.30 -12.43 74.04
N GLU A 326 -69.30 -12.08 73.23
CA GLU A 326 -70.62 -11.68 73.73
C GLU A 326 -71.36 -12.81 74.42
N LEU A 327 -71.29 -14.05 73.89
CA LEU A 327 -71.88 -15.22 74.55
C LEU A 327 -71.25 -15.48 75.93
N ARG A 328 -69.94 -15.29 76.08
CA ARG A 328 -69.25 -15.36 77.38
C ARG A 328 -69.70 -14.26 78.34
N ARG A 329 -69.85 -13.03 77.84
CA ARG A 329 -70.30 -11.88 78.64
C ARG A 329 -71.72 -12.11 79.17
N ILE A 330 -72.62 -12.64 78.33
CA ILE A 330 -73.99 -12.98 78.73
C ILE A 330 -73.97 -14.14 79.74
N ALA A 331 -73.16 -15.18 79.50
CA ALA A 331 -73.01 -16.30 80.43
C ALA A 331 -72.54 -15.86 81.83
N ALA A 332 -71.63 -14.87 81.90
CA ALA A 332 -71.11 -14.33 83.17
C ALA A 332 -72.12 -13.46 83.95
N ALA A 333 -73.14 -12.91 83.28
CA ALA A 333 -74.16 -12.05 83.88
C ALA A 333 -75.40 -12.81 84.38
N LEU A 334 -75.50 -14.12 84.13
CA LEU A 334 -76.64 -14.95 84.52
C LEU A 334 -76.57 -15.38 85.99
N PRO A 335 -77.71 -15.40 86.72
CA PRO A 335 -77.76 -15.86 88.11
C PRO A 335 -77.56 -17.39 88.22
N SER A 336 -77.05 -17.85 89.37
CA SER A 336 -76.67 -19.24 89.64
C SER A 336 -77.82 -20.27 89.51
N SER A 337 -79.07 -19.82 89.43
CA SER A 337 -80.25 -20.67 89.21
C SER A 337 -80.37 -21.20 87.77
N GLN A 338 -79.57 -20.70 86.82
CA GLN A 338 -79.63 -21.04 85.39
C GLN A 338 -78.34 -21.70 84.85
N ALA A 339 -77.66 -22.49 85.67
CA ALA A 339 -76.37 -23.12 85.33
C ALA A 339 -76.34 -23.85 83.97
N ASN A 340 -77.42 -24.55 83.60
CA ASN A 340 -77.50 -25.28 82.32
C ASN A 340 -77.45 -24.34 81.09
N ILE A 341 -77.99 -23.12 81.21
CA ILE A 341 -77.96 -22.12 80.13
C ILE A 341 -76.57 -21.51 80.04
N THR A 342 -75.94 -21.20 81.18
CA THR A 342 -74.56 -20.73 81.26
C THR A 342 -73.59 -21.70 80.60
N ASP A 343 -73.67 -23.00 80.91
CA ASP A 343 -72.81 -24.03 80.31
C ASP A 343 -73.05 -24.18 78.80
N SER A 344 -74.30 -24.08 78.35
CA SER A 344 -74.62 -24.15 76.91
C SER A 344 -74.07 -22.93 76.14
N LEU A 345 -74.14 -21.73 76.72
CA LEU A 345 -73.57 -20.51 76.14
C LEU A 345 -72.04 -20.56 76.08
N LEU A 346 -71.40 -21.05 77.15
CA LEU A 346 -69.95 -21.24 77.19
C LEU A 346 -69.48 -22.30 76.19
N LYS A 347 -70.22 -23.40 76.04
CA LYS A 347 -69.96 -24.42 75.02
C LYS A 347 -70.06 -23.85 73.61
N ASN A 348 -71.15 -23.15 73.30
CA ASN A 348 -71.31 -22.49 71.99
C ASN A 348 -70.22 -21.44 71.72
N ALA A 349 -69.81 -20.66 72.74
CA ALA A 349 -68.70 -19.73 72.61
C ALA A 349 -67.37 -20.44 72.32
N HIS A 350 -67.14 -21.60 72.94
CA HIS A 350 -65.96 -22.42 72.66
C HIS A 350 -66.00 -23.04 71.26
N ASP A 351 -67.15 -23.53 70.82
CA ASP A 351 -67.35 -24.07 69.47
C ASP A 351 -67.13 -22.98 68.41
N LEU A 352 -67.58 -21.74 68.66
CA LEU A 352 -67.34 -20.59 67.77
C LEU A 352 -65.85 -20.22 67.65
N ASP A 353 -65.11 -20.22 68.75
CA ASP A 353 -63.66 -20.00 68.74
C ASP A 353 -62.94 -21.11 67.97
N HIS A 354 -63.36 -22.36 68.17
CA HIS A 354 -62.84 -23.51 67.42
C HIS A 354 -63.12 -23.36 65.92
N TYR A 355 -64.34 -22.99 65.52
CA TYR A 355 -64.66 -22.72 64.11
C TYR A 355 -63.88 -21.54 63.54
N HIS A 356 -63.68 -20.48 64.32
CA HIS A 356 -62.88 -19.34 63.89
C HIS A 356 -61.43 -19.75 63.61
N LYS A 357 -60.82 -20.48 64.54
CA LYS A 357 -59.42 -20.88 64.47
C LYS A 357 -59.16 -21.97 63.43
N ASP A 358 -60.02 -22.98 63.37
CA ASP A 358 -59.74 -24.20 62.61
C ASP A 358 -60.39 -24.20 61.21
N LEU A 359 -61.37 -23.31 60.96
CA LEU A 359 -62.01 -23.17 59.65
C LEU A 359 -61.79 -21.78 59.04
N ILE A 360 -62.19 -20.71 59.72
CA ILE A 360 -62.17 -19.37 59.11
C ILE A 360 -60.76 -18.87 58.84
N LEU A 361 -59.84 -18.97 59.82
CA LEU A 361 -58.48 -18.50 59.64
C LEU A 361 -57.73 -19.22 58.49
N PRO A 362 -57.74 -20.56 58.39
CA PRO A 362 -57.16 -21.27 57.25
C PRO A 362 -57.84 -20.93 55.92
N MET A 363 -59.17 -20.81 55.89
CA MET A 363 -59.89 -20.47 54.66
C MET A 363 -59.53 -19.05 54.19
N THR A 364 -59.37 -18.08 55.09
CA THR A 364 -58.96 -16.70 54.74
C THR A 364 -57.55 -16.69 54.14
N LEU A 365 -56.62 -17.42 54.75
CA LEU A 365 -55.25 -17.52 54.25
C LEU A 365 -55.19 -18.19 52.87
N LEU A 366 -55.91 -19.29 52.67
CA LEU A 366 -56.00 -19.97 51.37
C LEU A 366 -56.67 -19.10 50.30
N SER A 367 -57.67 -18.31 50.71
CA SER A 367 -58.38 -17.36 49.84
C SER A 367 -57.44 -16.27 49.31
N GLU A 368 -56.64 -15.67 50.20
CA GLU A 368 -55.64 -14.66 49.85
C GLU A 368 -54.54 -15.23 48.95
N GLN A 369 -54.04 -16.44 49.27
CA GLN A 369 -53.05 -17.14 48.44
C GLN A 369 -53.60 -17.46 47.04
N LEU A 370 -54.85 -17.93 46.94
CA LEU A 370 -55.48 -18.23 45.67
C LEU A 370 -55.68 -16.97 44.81
N SER A 371 -56.15 -15.88 45.42
CA SER A 371 -56.30 -14.58 44.75
C SER A 371 -54.97 -14.09 44.17
N THR A 372 -53.91 -14.12 44.99
CA THR A 372 -52.56 -13.71 44.58
C THR A 372 -52.04 -14.58 43.44
N SER A 373 -52.13 -15.90 43.58
CA SER A 373 -51.67 -16.86 42.57
C SER A 373 -52.44 -16.71 41.25
N ALA A 374 -53.75 -16.43 41.31
CA ALA A 374 -54.57 -16.22 40.12
C ALA A 374 -54.17 -14.95 39.36
N LEU A 375 -53.92 -13.84 40.07
CA LEU A 375 -53.46 -12.59 39.46
C LEU A 375 -52.04 -12.72 38.88
N GLU A 376 -51.13 -13.36 39.62
CA GLU A 376 -49.78 -13.65 39.12
C GLU A 376 -49.82 -14.53 37.88
N LEU A 377 -50.63 -15.59 37.88
CA LEU A 377 -50.78 -16.47 36.72
C LEU A 377 -51.32 -15.69 35.52
N GLN A 378 -52.33 -14.85 35.71
CA GLN A 378 -52.92 -14.02 34.64
C GLN A 378 -51.87 -13.14 33.94
N GLU A 379 -50.93 -12.59 34.70
CA GLU A 379 -49.89 -11.73 34.15
C GLU A 379 -48.81 -12.54 33.41
N HIS A 380 -48.33 -13.62 34.03
CA HIS A 380 -47.25 -14.43 33.47
C HIS A 380 -47.64 -15.15 32.17
N ILE A 381 -48.88 -15.64 32.04
CA ILE A 381 -49.30 -16.37 30.83
C ILE A 381 -49.39 -15.48 29.59
N LYS A 382 -49.47 -14.16 29.75
CA LYS A 382 -49.61 -13.23 28.63
C LYS A 382 -48.29 -12.93 27.92
N PHE A 383 -47.14 -13.16 28.54
CA PHE A 383 -45.82 -12.85 27.98
C PHE A 383 -45.75 -11.43 27.37
N ASN A 384 -46.25 -10.40 28.08
CA ASN A 384 -46.37 -9.01 27.60
C ASN A 384 -47.30 -8.77 26.38
N HIS A 385 -48.21 -9.68 26.07
CA HIS A 385 -49.23 -9.53 25.02
C HIS A 385 -50.63 -9.32 25.63
N GLY A 386 -51.65 -9.09 24.80
CA GLY A 386 -53.03 -8.95 25.27
C GLY A 386 -53.59 -10.26 25.88
N SER A 387 -53.14 -11.40 25.37
CA SER A 387 -53.50 -12.74 25.86
C SER A 387 -52.39 -13.76 25.59
N MET A 388 -52.45 -14.92 26.26
CA MET A 388 -51.56 -16.05 25.95
C MET A 388 -51.75 -16.54 24.51
N SER A 389 -53.01 -16.58 24.05
CA SER A 389 -53.35 -16.97 22.68
C SER A 389 -52.66 -16.09 21.64
N GLU A 390 -52.67 -14.77 21.85
CA GLU A 390 -51.97 -13.80 21.00
C GLU A 390 -50.44 -13.99 21.04
N ALA A 391 -49.87 -14.19 22.23
CA ALA A 391 -48.42 -14.44 22.38
C ALA A 391 -47.98 -15.70 21.60
N ILE A 392 -48.76 -16.78 21.67
CA ILE A 392 -48.45 -18.03 20.97
C ILE A 392 -48.57 -17.86 19.45
N HIS A 393 -49.66 -17.25 18.95
CA HIS A 393 -49.83 -17.03 17.51
C HIS A 393 -48.72 -16.14 16.93
N ASN A 394 -48.33 -15.08 17.63
CA ASN A 394 -47.21 -14.23 17.21
C ASN A 394 -45.90 -15.01 17.15
N LEU A 395 -45.58 -15.78 18.19
CA LEU A 395 -44.37 -16.60 18.23
C LEU A 395 -44.34 -17.65 17.10
N VAL A 396 -45.45 -18.35 16.88
CA VAL A 396 -45.58 -19.34 15.79
C VAL A 396 -45.36 -18.66 14.43
N SER A 397 -46.00 -17.50 14.22
CA SER A 397 -45.85 -16.72 12.99
C SER A 397 -44.40 -16.27 12.77
N GLU A 398 -43.74 -15.73 13.79
CA GLU A 398 -42.33 -15.32 13.72
C GLU A 398 -41.40 -16.49 13.38
N VAL A 399 -41.60 -17.65 14.01
CA VAL A 399 -40.81 -18.86 13.74
C VAL A 399 -41.07 -19.37 12.31
N MET A 400 -42.30 -19.35 11.83
CA MET A 400 -42.63 -19.73 10.45
C MET A 400 -41.98 -18.81 9.42
N VAL A 401 -42.02 -17.49 9.66
CA VAL A 401 -41.34 -16.50 8.80
C VAL A 401 -39.84 -16.73 8.80
N ALA A 402 -39.23 -16.97 9.97
CA ALA A 402 -37.80 -17.28 10.07
C ALA A 402 -37.44 -18.59 9.36
N GLN A 403 -38.26 -19.64 9.51
CA GLN A 403 -38.09 -20.91 8.80
C GLN A 403 -38.19 -20.75 7.29
N GLN A 404 -39.14 -19.96 6.80
CA GLN A 404 -39.29 -19.68 5.38
C GLN A 404 -38.09 -18.89 4.84
N PHE A 405 -37.63 -17.88 5.57
CA PHE A 405 -36.43 -17.11 5.22
C PHE A 405 -35.20 -18.02 5.13
N LEU A 406 -34.96 -18.86 6.14
CA LEU A 406 -33.82 -19.77 6.18
C LEU A 406 -33.84 -20.82 5.06
N ASN A 407 -35.01 -21.24 4.59
CA ASN A 407 -35.12 -22.20 3.48
C ASN A 407 -35.03 -21.54 2.10
N LYS A 408 -35.65 -20.37 1.92
CA LYS A 408 -35.81 -19.74 0.59
C LYS A 408 -34.70 -18.76 0.26
N ASP A 409 -34.38 -17.90 1.21
CA ASP A 409 -33.50 -16.74 1.01
C ASP A 409 -32.14 -16.91 1.69
N GLY A 410 -32.07 -17.70 2.78
CA GLY A 410 -30.86 -18.01 3.52
C GLY A 410 -29.70 -18.51 2.65
N PRO A 411 -29.86 -19.61 1.89
CA PRO A 411 -28.80 -20.12 1.01
C PRO A 411 -28.34 -19.09 -0.02
N LYS A 412 -29.28 -18.32 -0.58
CA LYS A 412 -28.97 -17.27 -1.56
C LYS A 412 -28.17 -16.14 -0.94
N TYR A 413 -28.55 -15.66 0.24
CA TYR A 413 -27.86 -14.59 0.96
C TYR A 413 -26.42 -14.98 1.29
N VAL A 414 -26.25 -16.19 1.80
CA VAL A 414 -24.94 -16.76 2.10
C VAL A 414 -24.08 -16.85 0.84
N GLN A 415 -24.63 -17.37 -0.25
CA GLN A 415 -23.91 -17.49 -1.51
C GLN A 415 -23.49 -16.12 -2.06
N ILE A 416 -24.37 -15.12 -1.99
CA ILE A 416 -24.07 -13.74 -2.41
C ILE A 416 -22.94 -13.16 -1.54
N LEU A 417 -23.00 -13.35 -0.22
CA LEU A 417 -21.99 -12.82 0.69
C LEU A 417 -20.62 -13.46 0.45
N ALA A 418 -20.58 -14.78 0.29
CA ALA A 418 -19.36 -15.52 -0.06
C ALA A 418 -18.76 -15.05 -1.39
N THR A 419 -19.61 -14.85 -2.40
CA THR A 419 -19.19 -14.38 -3.73
C THR A 419 -18.64 -12.96 -3.67
N LYS A 420 -19.37 -12.02 -3.04
CA LYS A 420 -18.92 -10.63 -2.90
C LYS A 420 -17.60 -10.51 -2.15
N PHE A 421 -17.44 -11.27 -1.08
CA PHE A 421 -16.20 -11.30 -0.32
C PHE A 421 -15.04 -11.82 -1.17
N GLY A 422 -15.27 -12.91 -1.91
CA GLY A 422 -14.28 -13.46 -2.83
C GLY A 422 -13.87 -12.51 -3.95
N GLU A 423 -14.84 -11.89 -4.62
CA GLU A 423 -14.61 -10.91 -5.69
C GLU A 423 -13.86 -9.67 -5.17
N ALA A 424 -14.24 -9.13 -4.01
CA ALA A 424 -13.58 -7.98 -3.41
C ALA A 424 -12.10 -8.28 -3.08
N PHE A 425 -11.83 -9.49 -2.57
CA PHE A 425 -10.48 -9.92 -2.30
C PHE A 425 -9.64 -10.10 -3.57
N LEU A 426 -10.19 -10.79 -4.58
CA LEU A 426 -9.54 -10.96 -5.88
C LEU A 426 -9.24 -9.62 -6.56
N HIS A 427 -10.17 -8.67 -6.49
CA HIS A 427 -9.98 -7.32 -7.02
C HIS A 427 -8.80 -6.61 -6.35
N GLN A 428 -8.69 -6.69 -5.02
CA GLN A 428 -7.59 -6.07 -4.28
C GLN A 428 -6.23 -6.69 -4.64
N VAL A 429 -6.15 -8.01 -4.76
CA VAL A 429 -4.91 -8.72 -5.13
C VAL A 429 -4.50 -8.37 -6.56
N ASN A 430 -5.43 -8.43 -7.51
CA ASN A 430 -5.17 -8.06 -8.91
C ASN A 430 -4.73 -6.61 -9.04
N GLY A 431 -5.40 -5.68 -8.37
CA GLY A 431 -5.05 -4.26 -8.37
C GLY A 431 -3.63 -4.01 -7.84
N PHE A 432 -3.22 -4.71 -6.78
CA PHE A 432 -1.85 -4.63 -6.30
C PHE A 432 -0.85 -5.21 -7.29
N LEU A 433 -1.12 -6.39 -7.87
CA LEU A 433 -0.23 -7.05 -8.83
C LEU A 433 -0.01 -6.18 -10.08
N GLU A 434 -1.08 -5.61 -10.62
CA GLU A 434 -1.01 -4.66 -11.74
C GLU A 434 -0.19 -3.42 -11.38
N HIS A 435 -0.42 -2.86 -10.19
CA HIS A 435 0.36 -1.72 -9.71
C HIS A 435 1.86 -2.06 -9.58
N LEU A 436 2.20 -3.23 -9.04
CA LEU A 436 3.58 -3.68 -8.89
C LEU A 436 4.25 -3.90 -10.26
N ILE A 437 3.56 -4.58 -11.19
CA ILE A 437 4.07 -4.81 -12.55
C ILE A 437 4.32 -3.47 -13.25
N LYS A 438 3.35 -2.55 -13.20
CA LYS A 438 3.47 -1.22 -13.81
C LYS A 438 4.60 -0.41 -13.19
N THR A 439 4.70 -0.40 -11.87
CA THR A 439 5.71 0.39 -11.16
C THR A 439 7.12 -0.17 -11.39
N ALA A 440 7.27 -1.50 -11.40
CA ALA A 440 8.54 -2.16 -11.73
C ALA A 440 8.97 -1.94 -13.19
N ARG A 441 8.01 -1.93 -14.13
CA ARG A 441 8.27 -1.74 -15.55
C ARG A 441 8.54 -0.29 -15.93
N ASP A 442 7.80 0.67 -15.38
CA ASP A 442 7.74 2.05 -15.92
C ASP A 442 8.28 3.12 -14.97
N THR A 443 8.43 2.82 -13.68
CA THR A 443 8.75 3.85 -12.66
C THR A 443 10.07 3.60 -11.95
N ILE A 444 10.35 2.37 -11.52
CA ILE A 444 11.53 2.04 -10.72
C ILE A 444 12.78 1.90 -11.60
N GLY A 445 13.91 2.41 -11.11
CA GLY A 445 15.22 2.22 -11.75
C GLY A 445 15.37 3.01 -13.05
N ARG A 446 14.88 4.25 -13.12
CA ARG A 446 15.07 5.13 -14.29
C ARG A 446 16.56 5.37 -14.57
N CYS A 447 16.91 5.34 -15.84
CA CYS A 447 18.32 5.44 -16.26
C CYS A 447 18.84 6.88 -16.45
N GLY A 448 18.03 7.91 -16.16
CA GLY A 448 18.42 9.31 -16.25
C GLY A 448 19.74 9.67 -15.54
N PRO A 449 20.00 9.21 -14.30
CA PRO A 449 21.28 9.48 -13.62
C PRO A 449 22.50 8.89 -14.35
N VAL A 450 22.36 7.70 -14.94
CA VAL A 450 23.43 7.06 -15.73
C VAL A 450 23.66 7.83 -17.02
N SER A 451 22.59 8.24 -17.71
CA SER A 451 22.69 9.11 -18.88
C SER A 451 23.38 10.44 -18.55
N ASN A 452 23.10 11.01 -17.38
CA ASN A 452 23.74 12.26 -16.96
C ASN A 452 25.23 12.04 -16.66
N ALA A 453 25.59 10.95 -15.99
CA ALA A 453 26.99 10.59 -15.73
C ALA A 453 27.77 10.33 -17.05
N TYR A 454 27.13 9.68 -18.02
CA TYR A 454 27.70 9.46 -19.35
C TYR A 454 27.96 10.79 -20.08
N ASN A 455 26.96 11.69 -20.12
CA ASN A 455 27.12 13.02 -20.71
C ASN A 455 28.20 13.85 -20.01
N SER A 456 28.26 13.82 -18.68
CA SER A 456 29.31 14.51 -17.93
C SER A 456 30.71 14.01 -18.31
N THR A 457 30.88 12.69 -18.45
CA THR A 457 32.15 12.09 -18.89
C THR A 457 32.56 12.60 -20.28
N ILE A 458 31.61 12.72 -21.20
CA ILE A 458 31.86 13.27 -22.54
C ILE A 458 32.26 14.74 -22.46
N VAL A 459 31.52 15.55 -21.69
CA VAL A 459 31.80 16.98 -21.55
C VAL A 459 33.19 17.20 -20.92
N ASP A 460 33.54 16.47 -19.87
CA ASP A 460 34.82 16.61 -19.19
C ASP A 460 35.98 16.09 -20.05
N GLY A 461 35.84 14.92 -20.68
CA GLY A 461 36.88 14.33 -21.52
C GLY A 461 37.07 15.02 -22.86
N CYS A 462 36.00 15.15 -23.64
CA CYS A 462 36.07 15.65 -25.00
C CYS A 462 36.10 17.19 -25.03
N ASN A 463 35.16 17.85 -24.35
CA ASN A 463 35.00 19.29 -24.52
C ASN A 463 35.98 20.09 -23.64
N ARG A 464 36.30 19.62 -22.43
CA ARG A 464 37.19 20.35 -21.51
C ARG A 464 38.67 19.98 -21.66
N ILE A 465 38.99 18.76 -22.10
CA ILE A 465 40.39 18.31 -22.22
C ILE A 465 40.84 18.31 -23.68
N LEU A 466 40.11 17.60 -24.56
CA LEU A 466 40.54 17.37 -25.93
C LEU A 466 40.33 18.57 -26.86
N ASP A 467 39.23 19.30 -26.76
CA ASP A 467 38.99 20.48 -27.61
C ASP A 467 40.05 21.58 -27.39
N PRO A 468 40.43 21.97 -26.15
CA PRO A 468 41.54 22.91 -25.94
C PRO A 468 42.89 22.36 -26.39
N PHE A 469 43.12 21.05 -26.28
CA PHE A 469 44.32 20.40 -26.81
C PHE A 469 44.40 20.53 -28.34
N ASN A 470 43.27 20.31 -29.01
CA ASN A 470 43.16 20.49 -30.46
C ASN A 470 43.32 21.95 -30.87
N GLY A 471 42.68 22.88 -30.15
CA GLY A 471 42.84 24.31 -30.38
C GLY A 471 44.29 24.79 -30.24
N PHE A 472 45.06 24.21 -29.31
CA PHE A 472 46.46 24.56 -29.10
C PHE A 472 47.34 24.24 -30.32
N TRP A 473 47.34 23.00 -30.81
CA TRP A 473 48.20 22.65 -31.94
C TRP A 473 47.74 23.32 -33.24
N VAL A 474 46.42 23.54 -33.43
CA VAL A 474 45.89 24.30 -34.58
C VAL A 474 46.42 25.74 -34.56
N SER A 475 46.40 26.39 -33.39
CA SER A 475 46.89 27.77 -33.24
C SER A 475 48.39 27.86 -33.53
N VAL A 476 49.20 26.96 -32.94
CA VAL A 476 50.66 26.91 -33.18
C VAL A 476 50.95 26.60 -34.65
N GLY A 477 50.23 25.65 -35.25
CA GLY A 477 50.36 25.30 -36.66
C GLY A 477 50.11 26.50 -37.57
N TRP A 478 49.10 27.32 -37.27
CA TRP A 478 48.82 28.54 -38.03
C TRP A 478 49.94 29.58 -37.91
N CYS A 479 50.51 29.75 -36.71
CA CYS A 479 51.70 30.61 -36.53
C CYS A 479 52.89 30.14 -37.38
N LEU A 480 53.15 28.83 -37.42
CA LEU A 480 54.24 28.26 -38.22
C LEU A 480 54.04 28.50 -39.72
N ILE A 481 52.81 28.36 -40.23
CA ILE A 481 52.48 28.67 -41.63
C ILE A 481 52.74 30.16 -41.93
N LEU A 482 52.34 31.06 -41.03
CA LEU A 482 52.56 32.50 -41.18
C LEU A 482 54.04 32.92 -41.06
N PHE A 483 54.88 32.14 -40.38
CA PHE A 483 56.31 32.41 -40.31
C PHE A 483 57.00 32.27 -41.67
N LEU A 484 56.53 31.40 -42.57
CA LEU A 484 57.13 31.21 -43.90
C LEU A 484 57.21 32.51 -44.73
N PRO A 485 56.09 33.23 -45.02
CA PRO A 485 56.17 34.51 -45.71
C PRO A 485 56.85 35.59 -44.86
N THR A 486 56.69 35.54 -43.53
CA THR A 486 57.28 36.52 -42.61
C THR A 486 58.81 36.50 -42.67
N VAL A 487 59.45 35.32 -42.74
CA VAL A 487 60.90 35.19 -42.85
C VAL A 487 61.41 35.85 -44.14
N VAL A 488 60.75 35.63 -45.28
CA VAL A 488 61.13 36.23 -46.56
C VAL A 488 61.08 37.75 -46.48
N LEU A 489 60.01 38.30 -45.90
CA LEU A 489 59.85 39.74 -45.71
C LEU A 489 60.89 40.31 -44.76
N CYS A 490 61.18 39.64 -43.64
CA CYS A 490 62.17 40.09 -42.66
C CYS A 490 63.58 40.17 -43.24
N VAL A 491 63.99 39.18 -44.04
CA VAL A 491 65.31 39.17 -44.71
C VAL A 491 65.43 40.35 -45.69
N LYS A 492 64.39 40.61 -46.50
CA LYS A 492 64.38 41.73 -47.45
C LYS A 492 64.36 43.09 -46.74
N LEU A 493 63.54 43.23 -45.70
CA LEU A 493 63.45 44.46 -44.89
C LEU A 493 64.76 44.75 -44.15
N SER A 494 65.39 43.75 -43.55
CA SER A 494 66.68 43.91 -42.89
C SER A 494 67.76 44.43 -43.85
N ALA A 495 67.85 43.86 -45.05
CA ALA A 495 68.79 44.33 -46.08
C ALA A 495 68.54 45.79 -46.50
N LEU A 496 67.27 46.22 -46.54
CA LEU A 496 66.91 47.60 -46.81
C LEU A 496 67.26 48.55 -45.65
N TYR A 497 67.05 48.10 -44.41
CA TYR A 497 67.29 48.89 -43.20
C TYR A 497 68.77 49.12 -42.90
N GLN A 498 69.66 48.28 -43.43
CA GLN A 498 71.11 48.41 -43.28
C GLN A 498 71.77 49.37 -44.29
N LYS A 499 71.04 49.86 -45.30
CA LYS A 499 71.59 50.83 -46.26
C LYS A 499 71.79 52.21 -45.62
N SER A 500 73.03 52.69 -45.60
CA SER A 500 73.43 54.01 -45.10
C SER A 500 73.17 55.15 -46.11
N ASP A 501 73.24 54.85 -47.41
CA ASP A 501 73.28 55.90 -48.42
C ASP A 501 71.89 56.53 -48.68
N PRO A 502 71.81 57.87 -48.74
CA PRO A 502 70.63 58.53 -49.28
C PRO A 502 70.47 58.16 -50.76
N TYR A 503 69.21 58.01 -51.20
CA TYR A 503 68.91 57.97 -52.63
C TYR A 503 69.55 59.21 -53.26
N PRO A 504 70.39 59.10 -54.30
CA PRO A 504 71.03 60.27 -54.88
C PRO A 504 69.94 61.18 -55.43
N GLY A 505 69.60 62.21 -54.66
CA GLY A 505 68.91 63.38 -55.19
C GLY A 505 69.84 64.07 -56.18
N PRO A 506 69.31 64.79 -57.17
CA PRO A 506 70.14 65.44 -58.17
C PRO A 506 71.14 66.36 -57.46
N LEU A 507 72.42 66.16 -57.77
CA LEU A 507 73.53 66.99 -57.30
C LEU A 507 73.22 68.44 -57.70
N VAL A 508 72.95 69.30 -56.72
CA VAL A 508 72.96 70.74 -56.94
C VAL A 508 74.41 71.17 -56.70
N GLU A 509 75.11 71.47 -57.79
CA GLU A 509 76.41 72.13 -57.76
C GLU A 509 76.27 73.51 -57.11
N SER A 510 77.12 73.79 -56.12
CA SER A 510 77.51 75.15 -55.74
C SER A 510 78.93 75.15 -55.22
#